data_AF-A0AAV5TDV1-F1
#
_entry.id   AF-A0AAV5TDV1-F1
#
_cell.length_a   1.000
_cell.length_b   1.000
_cell.length_c   1.000
_cell.angle_alpha   90.00
_cell.angle_beta   90.00
_cell.angle_gamma   90.00
#
_symmetry.space_group_name_H-M   'P 1'
#
loop_
_entity.id
_entity.type
_entity.pdbx_description
1 polymer ?
#
loop_
_entity_poly.entity_id
_entity_poly.type
_entity_poly.pdbx_seq_one_letter_code
_entity_poly.pdbx_strand_id
1 'polypeptide(L)'
;QLLSAQSTYFNSLFNGDFKASKQKEIEIKDSDPKSYSYSMHLFSGVFMFMISVEKTIRYLEMADKFDFQIVKEQVENSLLSNDFISIHRKILIAEEYNLEVLK
;
A
#
# COMPACT_ATOMS: atom_id res chain seq x y z
N GLN A 1 16.49 1.67 5.31
CA GLN A 1 16.39 0.21 5.48
C GLN A 1 14.95 -0.26 5.71
N LEU A 2 14.11 0.46 6.49
CA LEU A 2 12.71 0.08 6.73
C LEU A 2 11.90 -0.16 5.44
N LEU A 3 11.96 0.78 4.48
CA LEU A 3 11.24 0.67 3.21
C LEU A 3 11.68 -0.53 2.37
N SER A 4 13.00 -0.79 2.26
CA SER A 4 13.52 -1.97 1.55
C SER A 4 13.08 -3.29 2.20
N ALA A 5 12.91 -3.31 3.52
CA ALA A 5 12.48 -4.51 4.24
C ALA A 5 10.98 -4.80 4.03
N GLN A 6 10.19 -3.79 3.72
CA GLN A 6 8.72 -3.88 3.61
C GLN A 6 8.19 -3.85 2.18
N SER A 7 9.05 -3.53 1.20
CA SER A 7 8.66 -3.40 -0.20
C SER A 7 9.78 -3.85 -1.13
N THR A 8 9.47 -4.77 -2.05
CA THR A 8 10.47 -5.24 -3.03
C THR A 8 10.78 -4.15 -4.06
N TYR A 9 9.83 -3.26 -4.33
CA TYR A 9 10.05 -2.05 -5.14
C TYR A 9 11.15 -1.18 -4.52
N PHE A 10 11.03 -0.81 -3.26
CA PHE A 10 12.04 0.01 -2.58
C PHE A 10 13.35 -0.75 -2.35
N ASN A 11 13.28 -2.06 -2.14
CA ASN A 11 14.49 -2.88 -2.10
C ASN A 11 15.26 -2.80 -3.42
N SER A 12 14.58 -2.98 -4.55
CA SER A 12 15.17 -2.90 -5.88
C SER A 12 15.64 -1.48 -6.22
N LEU A 13 14.88 -0.47 -5.80
CA LEU A 13 15.21 0.94 -6.04
C LEU A 13 16.49 1.36 -5.30
N PHE A 14 16.64 0.95 -4.03
CA PHE A 14 17.77 1.36 -3.19
C PHE A 14 18.99 0.43 -3.30
N ASN A 15 18.79 -0.86 -3.54
CA ASN A 15 19.87 -1.86 -3.54
C ASN A 15 20.14 -2.48 -4.92
N GLY A 16 19.37 -2.12 -5.95
CA GLY A 16 19.60 -2.58 -7.32
C GLY A 16 20.66 -1.76 -8.07
N ASP A 17 20.99 -2.21 -9.28
CA ASP A 17 21.99 -1.59 -10.16
C ASP A 17 21.44 -0.43 -11.01
N PHE A 18 20.59 0.40 -10.41
CA PHE A 18 20.02 1.57 -11.09
C PHE A 18 20.82 2.84 -10.81
N LYS A 19 20.73 3.85 -11.68
CA LYS A 19 21.31 5.17 -11.37
C LYS A 19 20.72 5.77 -10.09
N ALA A 20 19.46 5.47 -9.80
CA ALA A 20 18.73 5.95 -8.63
C ALA A 20 19.30 5.41 -7.30
N SER A 21 19.85 4.19 -7.26
CA SER A 21 20.43 3.63 -6.03
C SER A 21 21.70 4.35 -5.55
N LYS A 22 22.33 5.14 -6.44
CA LYS A 22 23.52 5.95 -6.15
C LYS A 22 23.17 7.40 -5.77
N GLN A 23 21.90 7.78 -5.80
CA GLN A 23 21.44 9.13 -5.51
C GLN A 23 20.99 9.25 -4.06
N LYS A 24 21.23 10.42 -3.44
CA LYS A 24 20.74 10.73 -2.08
C LYS A 24 19.25 11.07 -2.06
N GLU A 25 18.73 11.51 -3.20
CA GLU A 25 17.33 11.91 -3.38
C GLU A 25 16.82 11.26 -4.66
N ILE A 26 15.59 10.73 -4.60
CA ILE A 26 14.94 10.08 -5.74
C ILE A 26 13.60 10.77 -5.94
N GLU A 27 13.37 11.27 -7.15
CA GLU A 27 12.09 11.85 -7.53
C GLU A 27 11.09 10.72 -7.80
N ILE A 28 10.02 10.65 -7.02
CA ILE A 28 8.87 9.80 -7.33
C ILE A 28 7.95 10.63 -8.23
N LYS A 29 8.03 10.39 -9.54
CA LYS A 29 7.21 11.03 -10.57
C LYS A 29 5.81 10.47 -10.56
N ASP A 30 5.10 10.74 -9.48
CA ASP A 30 3.67 10.56 -9.38
C ASP A 30 3.23 11.04 -8.01
N SER A 31 2.27 11.94 -7.99
CA SER A 31 0.88 11.59 -7.71
C SER A 31 0.15 12.81 -7.19
N ASP A 32 -1.15 12.86 -7.49
CA ASP A 32 -2.14 13.69 -6.80
C ASP A 32 -1.69 14.03 -5.37
N PRO A 33 -1.67 15.31 -4.94
CA PRO A 33 -1.27 15.71 -3.59
C PRO A 33 -1.89 14.88 -2.45
N LYS A 34 -3.08 14.30 -2.68
CA LYS A 34 -3.71 13.39 -1.73
C LYS A 34 -2.94 12.08 -1.56
N SER A 35 -2.47 11.45 -2.64
CA SER A 35 -1.68 10.21 -2.62
C SER A 35 -0.33 10.35 -1.92
N TYR A 36 0.25 11.55 -1.92
CA TYR A 36 1.48 11.84 -1.18
C TYR A 36 1.31 11.60 0.33
N SER A 37 0.21 12.09 0.91
CA SER A 37 -0.07 11.90 2.35
C SER A 37 -0.19 10.42 2.75
N TYR A 38 -0.86 9.62 1.93
CA TYR A 38 -1.00 8.18 2.14
C TYR A 38 0.34 7.46 2.01
N SER A 39 1.15 7.85 1.03
CA SER A 39 2.50 7.32 0.86
C SER A 39 3.38 7.64 2.08
N MET A 40 3.29 8.85 2.64
CA MET A 40 4.02 9.22 3.86
C MET A 40 3.59 8.39 5.08
N HIS A 41 2.30 8.09 5.23
CA HIS A 41 1.81 7.19 6.28
C HIS A 41 2.39 5.77 6.12
N LEU A 42 2.38 5.25 4.89
CA LEU A 42 3.01 3.96 4.58
C LEU A 42 4.50 3.97 4.92
N PHE A 43 5.22 5.00 4.52
CA PHE A 43 6.68 5.09 4.72
C PHE A 43 7.08 5.26 6.18
N SER A 44 6.23 5.89 6.98
CA SER A 44 6.42 6.05 8.42
C SER A 44 6.03 4.80 9.23
N GLY A 45 5.44 3.77 8.58
CA GLY A 45 4.90 2.59 9.26
C GLY A 45 3.66 2.88 10.09
N VAL A 46 3.06 4.06 9.93
CA VAL A 46 1.85 4.48 10.63
C VAL A 46 0.65 4.13 9.75
N PHE A 47 0.14 2.92 9.93
CA PHE A 47 -1.07 2.46 9.26
C PHE A 47 -2.30 2.96 10.02
N MET A 48 -2.53 4.27 10.00
CA MET A 48 -3.63 4.85 10.77
C MET A 48 -4.96 4.54 10.08
N PHE A 49 -5.69 3.62 10.73
CA PHE A 49 -7.12 3.28 10.61
C PHE A 49 -7.74 3.48 9.22
N MET A 50 -7.99 2.36 8.55
CA MET A 50 -8.83 2.29 7.35
C MET A 50 -10.30 2.55 7.72
N ILE A 51 -10.62 3.81 7.99
CA ILE A 51 -11.93 4.23 8.52
C ILE A 51 -13.02 4.20 7.43
N SER A 52 -12.64 4.25 6.15
CA SER A 52 -13.58 4.22 5.03
C SER A 52 -13.09 3.35 3.87
N VAL A 53 -14.02 2.90 3.04
CA VAL A 53 -13.70 2.15 1.81
C VAL A 53 -12.83 2.97 0.87
N GLU A 54 -13.08 4.28 0.74
CA GLU A 54 -12.25 5.16 -0.10
C GLU A 54 -10.80 5.19 0.37
N LYS A 55 -10.57 5.36 1.67
CA LYS A 55 -9.21 5.31 2.23
C LYS A 55 -8.57 3.95 2.02
N THR A 56 -9.36 2.89 2.20
CA THR A 56 -8.90 1.50 1.97
C THR A 56 -8.39 1.31 0.56
N ILE A 57 -9.18 1.73 -0.43
CA ILE A 57 -8.82 1.67 -1.85
C ILE A 57 -7.54 2.48 -2.12
N ARG A 58 -7.42 3.71 -1.59
CA ARG A 58 -6.21 4.53 -1.77
C ARG A 58 -4.95 3.87 -1.22
N TYR A 59 -5.04 3.22 -0.07
CA TYR A 59 -3.91 2.47 0.48
C TYR A 59 -3.59 1.24 -0.35
N LEU A 60 -4.59 0.53 -0.89
CA LEU A 60 -4.39 -0.60 -1.79
C LEU A 60 -3.73 -0.18 -3.10
N GLU A 61 -4.16 0.93 -3.71
CA GLU A 61 -3.52 1.49 -4.92
C GLU A 61 -2.03 1.78 -4.68
N MET A 62 -1.68 2.38 -3.55
CA MET A 62 -0.28 2.66 -3.20
C MET A 62 0.49 1.37 -2.87
N ALA A 63 -0.16 0.41 -2.21
CA ALA A 63 0.45 -0.87 -1.88
C ALA A 63 0.75 -1.70 -3.12
N ASP A 64 -0.12 -1.67 -4.11
CA ASP A 64 0.11 -2.36 -5.38
C ASP A 64 1.21 -1.67 -6.19
N LYS A 65 1.18 -0.33 -6.22
CA LYS A 65 2.19 0.46 -6.92
C LYS A 65 3.61 0.31 -6.36
N PHE A 66 3.74 0.32 -5.03
CA PHE A 66 5.03 0.25 -4.35
C PHE A 66 5.31 -1.13 -3.76
N ASP A 67 4.51 -2.13 -4.07
CA ASP A 67 4.63 -3.51 -3.59
C ASP A 67 4.81 -3.61 -2.05
N PHE A 68 3.85 -3.05 -1.31
CA PHE A 68 3.79 -3.18 0.16
C PHE A 68 2.84 -4.30 0.59
N GLN A 69 3.39 -5.51 0.78
CA GLN A 69 2.59 -6.67 1.19
C GLN A 69 1.91 -6.49 2.57
N ILE A 70 2.61 -5.86 3.52
CA ILE A 70 2.07 -5.59 4.87
C ILE A 70 0.78 -4.77 4.84
N VAL A 71 0.60 -3.92 3.83
CA VAL A 71 -0.61 -3.11 3.68
C VAL A 71 -1.77 -4.00 3.26
N LYS A 72 -1.55 -4.89 2.27
CA LYS A 72 -2.57 -5.83 1.78
C LYS A 72 -3.08 -6.70 2.94
N GLU A 73 -2.17 -7.26 3.74
CA GLU A 73 -2.51 -8.07 4.93
C GLU A 73 -3.33 -7.29 5.97
N GLN A 74 -2.99 -6.02 6.22
CA GLN A 74 -3.74 -5.19 7.15
C GLN A 74 -5.12 -4.81 6.61
N VAL A 75 -5.23 -4.57 5.30
CA VAL A 75 -6.51 -4.33 4.64
C VAL A 75 -7.41 -5.53 4.79
N GLU A 76 -6.90 -6.73 4.52
CA GLU A 76 -7.64 -7.98 4.68
C GLU A 76 -8.19 -8.11 6.10
N ASN A 77 -7.34 -7.95 7.11
CA ASN A 77 -7.74 -7.99 8.52
C ASN A 77 -8.80 -6.92 8.85
N SER A 78 -8.66 -5.71 8.30
CA SER A 78 -9.61 -4.63 8.51
C SER A 78 -10.96 -4.90 7.84
N LEU A 79 -10.96 -5.42 6.60
CA LEU A 79 -12.17 -5.77 5.86
C LEU A 79 -12.90 -6.93 6.53
N LEU A 80 -12.19 -7.96 6.98
CA LEU A 80 -12.77 -9.08 7.73
C LEU A 80 -13.47 -8.62 9.01
N SER A 81 -12.83 -7.71 9.75
CA SER A 81 -13.33 -7.21 11.04
C SER A 81 -14.41 -6.13 10.91
N ASN A 82 -14.70 -5.64 9.70
CA ASN A 82 -15.61 -4.51 9.49
C ASN A 82 -17.00 -4.98 9.04
N ASP A 83 -17.96 -4.96 9.96
CA ASP A 83 -19.36 -5.35 9.70
C ASP A 83 -20.17 -4.30 8.92
N PHE A 84 -19.65 -3.07 8.81
CA PHE A 84 -20.33 -1.99 8.09
C PHE A 84 -20.15 -2.07 6.57
N ILE A 85 -19.17 -2.84 6.09
CA ILE A 85 -18.95 -3.06 4.65
C ILE A 85 -19.69 -4.33 4.25
N SER A 86 -20.53 -4.25 3.22
CA SER A 86 -21.26 -5.43 2.74
C SER A 86 -20.29 -6.49 2.18
N ILE A 87 -20.64 -7.77 2.36
CA ILE A 87 -19.86 -8.91 1.86
C ILE A 87 -19.57 -8.79 0.37
N HIS A 88 -20.58 -8.42 -0.43
CA HIS A 88 -20.42 -8.18 -1.87
C HIS A 88 -19.32 -7.15 -2.15
N ARG A 89 -19.25 -6.05 -1.38
CA ARG A 89 -18.23 -5.02 -1.59
C ARG A 89 -16.84 -5.48 -1.14
N LYS A 90 -16.74 -6.32 -0.10
CA LYS A 90 -15.48 -6.94 0.32
C LYS A 90 -14.92 -7.85 -0.79
N ILE A 91 -15.78 -8.68 -1.39
CA ILE A 91 -15.40 -9.60 -2.48
C ILE A 91 -14.88 -8.82 -3.69
N LEU A 92 -15.59 -7.76 -4.13
CA LEU A 92 -15.13 -6.94 -5.26
C LEU A 92 -13.74 -6.33 -5.02
N ILE A 93 -13.49 -5.80 -3.82
CA ILE A 93 -12.18 -5.24 -3.45
C ILE A 93 -11.11 -6.34 -3.45
N ALA A 94 -11.45 -7.53 -2.95
CA ALA A 94 -10.52 -8.65 -2.92
C ALA A 94 -10.15 -9.18 -4.31
N GLU A 95 -11.11 -9.20 -5.23
CA GLU A 95 -10.87 -9.56 -6.62
C GLU A 95 -9.98 -8.52 -7.32
N GLU A 96 -10.29 -7.23 -7.17
CA GLU A 96 -9.58 -6.12 -7.83
C GLU A 96 -8.11 -6.03 -7.40
N TYR A 97 -7.82 -6.19 -6.09
CA TYR A 97 -6.48 -6.02 -5.53
C TYR A 97 -5.78 -7.34 -5.18
N ASN A 98 -6.35 -8.48 -5.62
CA ASN A 98 -5.85 -9.82 -5.38
C ASN A 98 -5.56 -10.12 -3.89
N LEU A 99 -6.56 -9.85 -3.03
CA LEU A 99 -6.51 -10.16 -1.60
C LEU A 99 -6.93 -11.62 -1.38
N GLU A 100 -5.97 -12.50 -1.10
CA GLU A 100 -6.18 -13.95 -1.05
C GLU A 100 -7.08 -14.38 0.11
N VAL A 101 -7.10 -13.65 1.22
CA VAL A 101 -7.84 -14.06 2.43
C VAL A 101 -9.36 -13.86 2.27
N LEU A 102 -9.78 -13.07 1.29
CA LEU A 102 -11.19 -12.71 1.04
C LEU A 102 -11.78 -13.34 -0.23
N LYS A 103 -11.01 -14.16 -0.95
CA LYS A 103 -11.45 -14.97 -2.09
C LYS A 103 -11.91 -16.35 -1.62
#